data_AF-A0AAN1KFB4-F1
#
_entry.id   AF-A0AAN1KFB4-F1
#
_cell.length_a   1.000
_cell.length_b   1.000
_cell.length_c   1.000
_cell.angle_alpha   90.00
_cell.angle_beta   90.00
_cell.angle_gamma   90.00
#
_symmetry.space_group_name_H-M   'P 1'
#
loop_
_entity.id
_entity.type
_entity.pdbx_description
1 polymer ?
#
loop_
_entity_poly.entity_id
_entity_poly.type
_entity_poly.pdbx_seq_one_letter_code
_entity_poly.pdbx_strand_id
1 'polypeptide(L)' 'MVYLIEMVRIDERLVHGQVALVWSRNLGVDSILVVNDKTAADPVQTDIFNHLAMIWQSASVRKLRD' A
#
# COMPACT_ATOMS: atom_id res chain seq x y z
N MET A 1 19.63 0.52 3.66
CA MET A 1 18.84 1.06 2.53
C MET A 1 17.90 2.10 3.11
N VAL A 2 17.82 3.29 2.53
CA VAL A 2 16.92 4.36 3.00
C VAL A 2 15.72 4.41 2.06
N TYR A 3 14.51 4.40 2.62
CA TYR A 3 13.27 4.60 1.86
C TYR A 3 12.81 6.04 2.06
N LEU A 4 12.56 6.76 0.96
CA LEU A 4 11.96 8.09 1.03
C LEU A 4 10.44 7.95 1.06
N ILE A 5 9.78 8.66 1.96
CA ILE A 5 8.31 8.68 2.05
C ILE A 5 7.83 9.98 1.43
N GLU A 6 7.26 9.91 0.22
CA GLU A 6 6.71 11.08 -0.49
C GLU A 6 5.33 11.50 0.05
N MET A 7 4.53 10.54 0.55
CA MET A 7 3.18 10.79 1.03
C MET A 7 2.78 9.81 2.12
N VAL A 8 2.00 10.31 3.09
CA VAL A 8 1.21 9.51 4.02
C VAL A 8 -0.27 9.83 3.80
N ARG A 9 -1.11 8.79 3.67
CA ARG A 9 -2.55 8.93 3.49
C ARG A 9 -3.29 8.09 4.54
N ILE A 10 -4.30 8.70 5.17
CA ILE A 10 -5.24 8.00 6.06
C ILE A 10 -6.54 7.78 5.27
N ASP A 11 -6.91 6.53 5.04
CA ASP A 11 -8.12 6.13 4.33
C ASP A 11 -8.63 4.81 4.92
N GLU A 12 -9.90 4.77 5.32
CA GLU A 12 -10.55 3.60 5.92
C GLU A 12 -10.60 2.39 4.98
N ARG A 13 -10.56 2.65 3.67
CA ARG A 13 -10.62 1.63 2.60
C ARG A 13 -9.23 1.16 2.18
N LEU A 14 -8.18 1.72 2.77
CA LEU A 14 -6.78 1.43 2.44
C LEU A 14 -6.50 1.72 0.95
N VAL A 15 -6.27 0.68 0.15
CA VAL A 15 -6.10 0.77 -1.31
C VAL A 15 -7.40 0.40 -2.00
N HIS A 16 -8.00 1.33 -2.75
CA HIS A 16 -9.24 1.06 -3.47
C HIS A 16 -9.33 1.85 -4.78
N GLY A 17 -10.04 1.25 -5.75
CA GLY A 17 -10.31 1.83 -7.05
C GLY A 17 -9.04 2.32 -7.76
N GLN A 18 -9.17 3.44 -8.47
CA GLN A 18 -8.05 4.08 -9.18
C GLN A 18 -7.31 5.11 -8.32
N VAL A 19 -7.71 5.32 -7.06
CA VAL A 19 -7.17 6.42 -6.25
C VAL A 19 -5.68 6.21 -5.96
N ALA A 20 -5.28 4.98 -5.62
CA ALA A 20 -3.88 4.64 -5.42
C ALA A 20 -3.03 4.79 -6.70
N LEU A 21 -3.59 4.47 -7.86
CA LEU A 21 -2.93 4.65 -9.16
C LEU A 21 -2.68 6.13 -9.48
N VAL A 22 -3.67 6.99 -9.21
CA VAL A 22 -3.54 8.44 -9.47
C VAL A 22 -2.45 9.04 -8.60
N TRP A 23 -2.44 8.73 -7.30
CA TRP A 23 -1.40 9.23 -6.39
C TRP A 23 -0.02 8.68 -6.76
N SER A 24 0.09 7.39 -7.07
CA SER A 24 1.39 6.80 -7.40
C SER A 24 2.02 7.43 -8.64
N ARG A 25 1.21 7.67 -9.69
CA ARG A 25 1.66 8.36 -10.91
C ARG A 25 2.04 9.81 -10.68
N ASN A 26 1.21 10.56 -9.93
CA ASN A 26 1.45 11.98 -9.70
C ASN A 26 2.69 12.23 -8.84
N LEU A 27 2.99 11.32 -7.91
CA LEU A 27 4.16 11.41 -7.03
C LEU A 27 5.40 10.71 -7.58
N GLY A 28 5.27 9.91 -8.65
CA GLY A 28 6.38 9.13 -9.19
C GLY A 28 6.86 8.00 -8.26
N VAL A 29 6.00 7.51 -7.36
CA VAL A 29 6.35 6.41 -6.44
C VAL A 29 6.09 5.06 -7.08
N ASP A 30 7.00 4.12 -6.84
CA ASP A 30 6.97 2.75 -7.35
C ASP A 30 6.45 1.73 -6.33
N SER A 31 6.21 2.18 -5.09
CA SER A 31 5.94 1.32 -3.94
C SER A 31 4.83 1.88 -3.07
N ILE A 32 3.96 0.99 -2.56
CA ILE A 32 2.92 1.32 -1.58
C ILE A 32 3.05 0.44 -0.34
N LEU A 33 3.00 1.08 0.83
CA LEU A 33 2.96 0.39 2.13
C LEU A 33 1.61 0.63 2.81
N VAL A 34 0.88 -0.45 3.08
CA VAL A 34 -0.37 -0.43 3.85
C VAL A 34 -0.05 -0.79 5.30
N VAL A 35 -0.23 0.15 6.22
CA VAL A 35 0.01 -0.06 7.66
C VAL A 35 -1.33 -0.28 8.35
N ASN A 36 -1.72 -1.54 8.55
CA ASN A 36 -2.98 -1.91 9.18
C ASN A 36 -2.91 -3.30 9.83
N ASP A 37 -3.03 -3.35 11.16
CA ASP A 37 -2.89 -4.59 11.94
C ASP A 37 -3.95 -5.64 11.59
N LYS A 38 -5.19 -5.22 11.30
CA LYS A 38 -6.28 -6.15 10.97
C LYS A 38 -6.04 -6.80 9.62
N THR A 39 -5.70 -6.00 8.62
CA THR A 39 -5.37 -6.50 7.28
C THR A 39 -4.12 -7.37 7.30
N ALA A 40 -3.07 -6.97 8.02
CA ALA A 40 -1.85 -7.75 8.16
C ALA A 40 -2.08 -9.12 8.86
N ALA A 41 -3.16 -9.26 9.63
CA ALA A 41 -3.57 -10.51 10.26
C ALA A 41 -4.57 -11.33 9.41
N ASP A 42 -5.03 -10.80 8.28
CA ASP A 42 -5.95 -11.45 7.34
C ASP A 42 -5.17 -11.87 6.07
N PRO A 43 -4.87 -13.17 5.89
CA PRO A 43 -4.11 -13.65 4.74
C PRO A 43 -4.80 -13.34 3.40
N VAL A 44 -6.13 -13.41 3.35
CA VAL A 44 -6.88 -13.17 2.11
C VAL A 44 -6.77 -11.70 1.72
N GLN A 45 -6.97 -10.79 2.67
CA GLN A 45 -6.83 -9.36 2.37
C GLN A 45 -5.38 -8.98 2.06
N THR A 46 -4.41 -9.54 2.79
CA THR A 46 -2.99 -9.32 2.53
C THR A 46 -2.63 -9.74 1.10
N ASP A 47 -3.08 -10.92 0.69
CA ASP A 47 -2.86 -11.41 -0.67
C ASP A 47 -3.53 -10.52 -1.71
N ILE A 48 -4.77 -10.06 -1.47
CA ILE A 48 -5.44 -9.11 -2.38
C ILE A 48 -4.60 -7.85 -2.57
N PHE A 49 -4.13 -7.22 -1.50
CA PHE A 49 -3.32 -6.00 -1.60
C PHE A 49 -1.96 -6.24 -2.26
N ASN A 50 -1.33 -7.39 -2.02
CA ASN A 50 -0.09 -7.76 -2.68
C ASN A 50 -0.31 -8.00 -4.19
N HIS A 51 -1.44 -8.56 -4.61
CA HIS A 51 -1.76 -8.75 -6.04
C HIS A 51 -2.13 -7.43 -6.74
N LEU A 52 -2.59 -6.41 -6.02
CA LEU A 52 -2.73 -5.07 -6.60
C LEU A 52 -1.38 -4.46 -7.02
N ALA A 53 -0.26 -5.03 -6.58
CA ALA A 53 1.08 -4.69 -7.06
C ALA A 53 1.28 -4.94 -8.55
N MET A 54 0.38 -5.60 -9.29
CA MET A 54 0.51 -5.69 -10.76
C MET A 54 0.55 -4.33 -11.47
N ILE A 55 0.18 -3.26 -10.77
CA ILE A 55 0.24 -1.87 -11.23
C ILE A 55 1.52 -1.13 -10.76
N TRP A 56 2.23 -1.66 -9.76
CA TRP A 56 3.39 -1.03 -9.08
C TRP A 56 4.63 -1.95 -9.09
N GLN A 57 5.80 -1.47 -8.70
CA GLN A 57 6.93 -2.40 -8.51
C GLN A 57 6.79 -3.22 -7.23
N SER A 58 6.21 -2.62 -6.17
CA SER A 58 5.95 -3.34 -4.92
C SER A 58 4.72 -2.83 -4.17
N ALA A 59 4.01 -3.73 -3.50
CA ALA A 59 3.02 -3.41 -2.48
C ALA A 59 3.22 -4.34 -1.29
N SER A 60 3.05 -3.83 -0.08
CA SER A 60 3.14 -4.65 1.13
C SER A 60 2.18 -4.18 2.21
N VAL A 61 1.72 -5.12 3.04
CA VAL A 61 0.89 -4.87 4.22
C VAL A 61 1.71 -5.18 5.47
N ARG A 62 1.67 -4.29 6.47
CA ARG A 62 2.42 -4.42 7.74
C ARG A 62 1.59 -3.98 8.93
N LYS A 63 1.96 -4.44 10.12
CA LYS A 63 1.43 -3.92 11.38
C LYS A 63 2.05 -2.55 11.67
N LEU A 64 1.37 -1.75 12.49
CA LEU A 64 1.81 -0.40 12.87
C LEU A 64 3.14 -0.37 13.63
N ARG A 65 3.51 -1.49 14.27
CA ARG A 65 4.72 -1.60 15.09
C ARG A 65 5.79 -2.50 14.47
N ASP A 66 5.62 -2.92 13.22
CA ASP A 66 6.64 -3.65 12.45
C ASP A 66 7.66 -2.69 11.82
#